data_AF-A0A3B9E9Z6-F1
#
_entry.id   AF-A0A3B9E9Z6-F1
#
_cell.length_a   1.000
_cell.length_b   1.000
_cell.length_c   1.000
_cell.angle_alpha   90.00
_cell.angle_beta   90.00
_cell.angle_gamma   90.00
#
_symmetry.space_group_name_H-M   'P 1'
#
loop_
_entity.id
_entity.type
_entity.pdbx_description
1 polymer ?
#
loop_
_entity_poly.entity_id
_entity_poly.type
_entity_poly.pdbx_seq_one_letter_code
_entity_poly.pdbx_strand_id
1 'polypeptide(L)'
;SKSSELLIDICQKMSAQVYLSGPGGKKYLDQNKFKEAGIELRFVTYYPQAYPQLWGEFVPGLSMIDLLYNCGPQAVKRIIKSDVL
;
A
#
# COMPACT_ATOMS: atom_id res chain seq x y z
N SER A 1 15.03 1.19 14.15
CA SER A 1 15.99 1.81 13.20
C SER A 1 15.73 3.31 13.05
N LYS A 2 16.70 4.13 12.61
CA LYS A 2 16.49 5.58 12.36
C LYS A 2 15.31 5.85 11.43
N SER A 3 15.13 5.02 10.40
CA SER A 3 13.99 5.14 9.49
C SER A 3 12.65 4.88 10.18
N SER A 4 12.57 3.96 11.15
CA SER A 4 11.34 3.73 11.93
C SER A 4 11.02 4.92 12.85
N GLU A 5 12.04 5.53 13.46
CA GLU A 5 11.87 6.72 14.30
C GLU A 5 11.29 7.90 13.50
N LEU A 6 11.76 8.12 12.26
CA LEU A 6 11.23 9.16 11.39
C LEU A 6 9.74 8.93 11.07
N LEU A 7 9.34 7.69 10.78
CA LEU A 7 7.95 7.35 10.50
C LEU A 7 7.06 7.52 11.74
N ILE A 8 7.57 7.15 12.92
CA ILE A 8 6.89 7.33 14.21
C ILE A 8 6.67 8.81 14.51
N ASP A 9 7.70 9.66 14.33
CA ASP A 9 7.61 11.10 14.55
C ASP A 9 6.54 11.74 13.63
N ILE A 10 6.49 11.33 12.36
CA ILE A 10 5.43 11.76 11.43
C ILE A 10 4.05 11.32 11.96
N CYS A 11 3.90 10.07 12.37
CA CYS A 11 2.62 9.57 12.89
C CYS A 11 2.17 10.36 14.13
N GLN A 12 3.08 10.64 15.06
CA GLN A 12 2.78 11.40 16.27
C GLN A 12 2.35 12.84 15.96
N LYS A 13 3.06 13.52 15.06
CA LYS A 13 2.69 14.89 14.59
C LYS A 13 1.31 14.93 13.94
N MET A 14 0.92 13.85 13.28
CA MET A 14 -0.38 13.71 12.62
C MET A 14 -1.46 13.11 13.54
N SER A 15 -1.13 12.81 14.81
CA SER A 15 -2.02 12.08 15.72
C SER A 15 -2.54 10.75 15.14
N ALA A 16 -1.73 10.09 14.31
CA ALA A 16 -2.07 8.84 13.67
C ALA A 16 -1.94 7.67 14.66
N GLN A 17 -2.90 6.75 14.61
CA GLN A 17 -2.93 5.55 15.45
C GLN A 17 -2.38 4.32 14.72
N VAL A 18 -2.33 4.36 13.39
CA VAL A 18 -1.95 3.23 12.54
C VAL A 18 -0.98 3.70 11.46
N TYR A 19 0.11 2.98 11.30
CA TYR A 19 1.01 3.09 10.14
C TYR A 19 0.82 1.87 9.23
N LEU A 20 0.42 2.10 7.98
CA LEU A 20 0.23 1.06 6.98
C LEU A 20 1.43 0.99 6.04
N SER A 21 2.09 -0.18 6.00
CA SER A 21 3.23 -0.43 5.12
C SER A 21 2.92 -1.52 4.09
N GLY A 22 3.60 -1.49 2.94
CA GLY A 22 3.69 -2.65 2.07
C GLY A 22 4.46 -3.81 2.73
N PRO A 23 4.39 -5.04 2.18
CA PRO A 23 4.92 -6.24 2.82
C PRO A 23 6.45 -6.20 2.97
N GLY A 24 7.15 -5.45 2.11
CA GLY A 24 8.59 -5.22 2.20
C GLY A 24 9.02 -4.51 3.49
N GLY A 25 8.13 -3.74 4.13
CA GLY A 25 8.38 -3.06 5.40
C GLY A 25 8.76 -4.00 6.53
N LYS A 26 8.27 -5.24 6.50
CA LYS A 26 8.59 -6.27 7.52
C LYS A 26 10.09 -6.54 7.66
N LYS A 27 10.87 -6.26 6.61
CA LYS A 27 12.33 -6.50 6.59
C LYS A 27 13.14 -5.43 7.31
N TYR A 28 12.62 -4.22 7.48
CA TYR A 28 13.42 -3.07 7.95
C TYR A 28 12.73 -2.18 9.00
N LEU A 29 11.41 -2.33 9.19
CA LEU A 29 10.65 -1.62 10.22
C LEU A 29 10.79 -2.33 11.56
N ASP A 30 11.05 -1.52 12.58
CA ASP A 30 11.26 -1.96 13.95
C ASP A 30 9.94 -1.98 14.70
N GLN A 31 9.26 -3.14 14.70
CA GLN A 31 7.90 -3.27 15.24
C GLN A 31 7.79 -2.90 16.72
N ASN A 32 8.86 -3.13 17.49
CA ASN A 32 8.88 -2.79 18.92
C ASN A 32 8.81 -1.28 19.12
N LYS A 33 9.52 -0.49 18.32
CA LYS A 33 9.44 0.97 18.39
C LYS A 33 8.05 1.53 18.07
N PHE A 34 7.38 0.96 17.07
CA PHE A 34 6.00 1.34 16.76
C PHE A 34 5.07 1.02 17.93
N LYS A 35 5.19 -0.18 18.51
CA LYS A 35 4.42 -0.61 19.67
C LYS A 35 4.65 0.28 20.90
N GLU A 36 5.91 0.61 21.21
CA GLU A 36 6.29 1.50 22.31
C GLU A 36 5.73 2.92 22.11
N ALA A 37 5.67 3.39 20.88
CA ALA A 37 5.08 4.67 20.52
C ALA A 37 3.54 4.67 20.48
N GLY A 38 2.88 3.53 20.77
CA GLY A 38 1.43 3.40 20.73
C GLY A 38 0.84 3.45 19.32
N ILE A 39 1.64 3.15 18.29
CA ILE A 39 1.22 3.15 16.88
C ILE A 39 1.10 1.70 16.40
N GLU A 40 -0.07 1.34 15.89
CA GLU A 40 -0.29 0.05 15.28
C GLU A 40 0.43 -0.03 13.93
N LEU A 41 1.33 -1.00 13.77
CA LEU A 41 1.99 -1.25 12.50
C LEU A 41 1.25 -2.35 11.72
N ARG A 42 0.58 -1.96 10.63
CA ARG A 42 -0.13 -2.88 9.72
C ARG A 42 0.64 -3.07 8.41
N PHE A 43 0.43 -4.23 7.81
CA PHE A 43 1.01 -4.57 6.51
C PHE A 43 -0.08 -4.97 5.52
N VAL A 44 -0.15 -4.24 4.40
CA VAL A 44 -1.07 -4.54 3.30
C VAL A 44 -0.38 -5.39 2.25
N THR A 45 -1.11 -6.35 1.69
CA THR A 45 -0.68 -7.11 0.51
C THR A 45 -1.60 -6.78 -0.66
N TYR A 46 -1.01 -6.40 -1.78
CA TYR A 46 -1.75 -6.16 -3.02
C TYR A 46 -1.73 -7.41 -3.89
N TYR A 47 -2.91 -7.82 -4.35
CA TYR A 47 -3.06 -8.90 -5.33
C TYR A 47 -3.49 -8.27 -6.66
N PRO A 48 -2.62 -8.29 -7.69
CA PRO A 48 -2.94 -7.75 -9.00
C PRO A 48 -4.24 -8.35 -9.55
N GLN A 49 -5.22 -7.50 -9.82
CA GLN A 49 -6.42 -7.91 -10.53
C GLN A 49 -6.15 -7.82 -12.02
N ALA A 50 -6.42 -8.91 -12.75
CA ALA A 50 -6.29 -8.91 -14.20
C ALA A 50 -7.33 -7.97 -14.83
N TYR A 51 -6.91 -7.24 -15.85
CA TYR A 51 -7.76 -6.39 -16.67
C TYR A 51 -7.39 -6.54 -18.15
N PRO A 52 -8.33 -6.24 -19.08
CA PRO A 52 -8.04 -6.29 -20.51
C PRO A 52 -6.84 -5.41 -20.86
N GLN A 53 -5.86 -6.00 -21.54
CA GLN A 53 -4.77 -5.29 -22.19
C GLN A 53 -5.11 -5.16 -23.68
N LEU A 54 -4.79 -4.01 -24.29
CA LEU A 54 -5.00 -3.80 -25.72
C LEU A 54 -4.10 -4.71 -26.58
N TRP A 55 -2.96 -5.12 -26.03
CA TRP A 55 -1.92 -5.86 -26.75
C TRP A 55 -1.40 -7.05 -25.93
N GLY A 56 -2.05 -8.20 -26.09
CA GLY A 56 -1.62 -9.46 -25.48
C GLY A 56 -2.18 -9.71 -24.08
N GLU A 57 -1.47 -10.53 -23.31
CA GLU A 57 -1.90 -11.03 -22.01
C GLU A 57 -1.68 -10.02 -20.88
N PHE A 58 -2.40 -10.21 -19.77
CA PHE A 58 -2.27 -9.39 -18.57
C PHE A 58 -0.87 -9.48 -17.96
N VAL A 59 -0.25 -8.32 -17.73
CA VAL A 59 1.03 -8.19 -17.01
C VAL A 59 0.78 -7.64 -15.60
N PRO A 60 1.10 -8.41 -14.53
CA PRO A 60 0.89 -7.95 -13.15
C PRO A 60 1.91 -6.88 -12.74
N GLY A 61 1.54 -6.02 -11.79
CA GLY A 61 2.44 -5.03 -11.19
C GLY A 61 2.65 -3.76 -12.03
N LEU A 62 1.89 -3.57 -13.11
CA LEU A 62 1.88 -2.33 -13.88
C LEU A 62 1.19 -1.19 -13.11
N SER A 63 1.52 0.04 -13.51
CA SER A 63 1.02 1.26 -12.86
C SER A 63 -0.49 1.44 -13.06
N MET A 64 -1.12 2.25 -12.21
CA MET A 64 -2.54 2.62 -12.36
C MET A 64 -2.82 3.33 -13.70
N ILE A 65 -1.82 3.98 -14.28
CA ILE A 65 -1.92 4.63 -15.59
C ILE A 65 -2.17 3.61 -16.70
N ASP A 66 -1.58 2.41 -16.59
CA ASP A 66 -1.78 1.33 -17.55
C ASP A 66 -3.24 0.86 -17.59
N LEU A 67 -3.84 0.64 -16.41
CA LEU A 67 -5.28 0.37 -16.29
C LEU A 67 -6.13 1.45 -16.94
N LEU A 68 -5.81 2.73 -16.66
CA LEU A 68 -6.60 3.86 -17.14
C LEU A 68 -6.59 3.95 -18.67
N TYR A 69 -5.46 3.72 -19.32
CA TYR A 69 -5.37 3.77 -20.78
C TYR A 69 -5.95 2.52 -21.46
N ASN A 70 -5.88 1.35 -20.82
CA ASN A 70 -6.47 0.14 -21.37
C ASN A 70 -8.00 0.08 -21.19
N CYS A 71 -8.52 0.58 -20.05
CA CYS A 71 -9.91 0.33 -19.64
C CYS A 71 -10.73 1.59 -19.34
N GLY A 72 -10.11 2.78 -19.37
CA GLY A 72 -10.76 4.04 -19.04
C GLY A 72 -10.99 4.27 -17.54
N PRO A 73 -11.44 5.48 -17.16
CA PRO A 73 -11.51 5.90 -15.75
C PRO A 73 -12.52 5.12 -14.89
N GLN A 74 -13.54 4.51 -15.49
CA GLN A 74 -14.51 3.70 -14.72
C GLN A 74 -13.92 2.36 -14.25
N ALA A 75 -12.83 1.90 -14.88
CA ALA A 75 -12.18 0.65 -14.50
C ALA A 75 -11.50 0.72 -13.13
N VAL A 76 -11.10 1.91 -12.70
CA VAL A 76 -10.57 2.19 -11.36
C VAL A 76 -11.47 1.62 -10.26
N LYS A 77 -12.78 1.82 -10.38
CA LYS A 77 -13.77 1.35 -9.40
C LYS A 77 -13.87 -0.17 -9.33
N ARG A 78 -13.48 -0.88 -10.40
CA ARG A 78 -13.51 -2.35 -10.45
C ARG A 78 -12.31 -2.97 -9.74
N ILE A 79 -11.17 -2.27 -9.77
CA ILE A 79 -9.89 -2.76 -9.21
C ILE A 79 -9.70 -2.29 -7.77
N ILE A 80 -10.15 -1.09 -7.43
CA ILE A 80 -10.19 -0.62 -6.04
C ILE A 80 -11.44 -1.22 -5.37
N LYS A 81 -11.31 -2.46 -4.87
CA LYS A 81 -12.26 -3.00 -3.89
C LYS A 81 -11.87 -2.56 -2.49
N SER A 82 -12.86 -2.30 -1.65
CA SER A 82 -12.75 -1.69 -0.32
C SER A 82 -11.98 -2.49 0.73
N ASP A 83 -11.64 -3.76 0.45
CA ASP A 83 -11.16 -4.70 1.46
C ASP A 83 -9.65 -4.58 1.76
N VAL A 84 -9.07 -3.40 1.49
CA VAL A 84 -7.64 -3.10 1.62
C VAL A 84 -7.34 -2.33 2.92
N LEU A 85 -8.36 -2.05 3.74
CA LEU A 85 -8.24 -1.43 5.08
C LEU A 85 -8.80 -2.33 6.19
#